data_AF-A0A7W3T9H9-F1
#
_entry.id   AF-A0A7W3T9H9-F1
#
_cell.length_a   1.000
_cell.length_b   1.000
_cell.length_c   1.000
_cell.angle_alpha   90.00
_cell.angle_beta   90.00
_cell.angle_gamma   90.00
#
_symmetry.space_group_name_H-M   'P 1'
#
loop_
_entity.id
_entity.type
_entity.pdbx_description
1 polymer ?
#
loop_
_entity_poly.entity_id
_entity_poly.type
_entity_poly.pdbx_seq_one_letter_code
_entity_poly.pdbx_strand_id
1 'polypeptide(L)'
;GMVVVGAGTLLGAVVAVAVPALLTRALHLDGLADVADGLGSGKPAEEALRIMKRSDIGPFGVVALVLVLSGQTAAAHALFGHGWAVGAVAVCLAHVTGRAALITATRRGVPAARPDGLGAMVAGTV
;
A
#
# COMPACT_ATOMS: atom_id res chain seq x y z
N GLY A 1 -15.66 -29.94 5.32
CA GLY A 1 -15.22 -29.38 6.62
C GLY A 1 -14.14 -28.32 6.42
N MET A 2 -12.87 -28.71 6.32
CA MET A 2 -11.73 -27.77 6.18
C MET A 2 -11.75 -26.90 4.91
N VAL A 3 -12.15 -27.44 3.76
CA VAL A 3 -12.16 -26.69 2.48
C VAL A 3 -13.16 -25.53 2.50
N VAL A 4 -14.33 -25.71 3.14
CA VAL A 4 -15.36 -24.66 3.23
C VAL A 4 -14.92 -23.55 4.20
N VAL A 5 -14.27 -23.90 5.31
CA VAL A 5 -13.71 -22.93 6.26
C VAL A 5 -12.53 -22.17 5.66
N GLY A 6 -11.62 -22.87 4.96
CA GLY A 6 -10.46 -22.26 4.30
C GLY A 6 -10.83 -21.36 3.12
N ALA A 7 -11.86 -21.72 2.35
CA ALA A 7 -12.38 -20.86 1.29
C ALA A 7 -13.00 -19.56 1.85
N GLY A 8 -13.69 -19.65 2.99
CA GLY A 8 -14.27 -18.49 3.68
C GLY A 8 -13.21 -17.50 4.17
N THR A 9 -12.13 -17.99 4.80
CA THR A 9 -11.06 -17.12 5.32
C THR A 9 -10.20 -16.52 4.21
N LEU A 10 -9.95 -17.26 3.11
CA LEU A 10 -9.25 -16.72 1.94
C LEU A 10 -10.08 -15.61 1.26
N LEU A 11 -11.38 -15.84 1.04
CA LEU A 11 -12.26 -14.82 0.49
C LEU A 11 -12.31 -13.58 1.40
N GLY A 12 -12.42 -13.78 2.72
CA GLY A 12 -12.35 -12.71 3.71
C GLY A 12 -11.06 -11.90 3.63
N ALA A 13 -9.92 -12.57 3.45
CA ALA A 13 -8.62 -11.93 3.28
C ALA A 13 -8.53 -11.09 2.00
N VAL A 14 -9.00 -11.62 0.86
CA VAL A 14 -9.03 -10.88 -0.40
C VAL A 14 -9.92 -9.64 -0.29
N VAL A 15 -11.11 -9.78 0.31
CA VAL A 15 -12.03 -8.65 0.54
C VAL A 15 -11.39 -7.62 1.47
N ALA A 16 -10.71 -8.06 2.54
CA ALA A 16 -10.03 -7.18 3.49
C ALA A 16 -8.92 -6.33 2.85
N VAL A 17 -8.25 -6.83 1.80
CA VAL A 17 -7.24 -6.09 1.03
C VAL A 17 -7.88 -5.24 -0.08
N ALA A 18 -8.90 -5.76 -0.76
CA ALA A 18 -9.54 -5.11 -1.90
C ALA A 18 -10.38 -3.88 -1.49
N VAL A 19 -11.10 -3.94 -0.36
CA VAL A 19 -11.97 -2.84 0.09
C VAL A 19 -11.20 -1.53 0.31
N PRO A 20 -10.09 -1.50 1.06
CA PRO A 20 -9.26 -0.29 1.21
C PRO A 20 -8.69 0.21 -0.12
N ALA A 21 -8.28 -0.69 -1.02
CA ALA A 21 -7.82 -0.32 -2.35
C ALA A 21 -8.94 0.40 -3.12
N LEU A 22 -10.16 -0.15 -3.16
CA LEU A 22 -11.31 0.48 -3.82
C LEU A 22 -11.72 1.82 -3.19
N LEU A 23 -11.81 1.87 -1.86
CA LEU A 23 -12.18 3.09 -1.13
C LEU A 23 -11.18 4.23 -1.35
N THR A 24 -9.91 3.91 -1.55
CA THR A 24 -8.86 4.89 -1.85
C THR A 24 -8.64 5.09 -3.36
N ARG A 25 -9.49 4.50 -4.21
CA ARG A 25 -9.33 4.49 -5.69
C ARG A 25 -7.94 4.03 -6.12
N ALA A 26 -7.39 3.06 -5.39
CA ALA A 26 -6.06 2.50 -5.52
C ALA A 26 -4.90 3.51 -5.37
N LEU A 27 -5.12 4.73 -4.86
CA LEU A 27 -4.08 5.75 -4.73
C LEU A 27 -2.83 5.29 -3.94
N HIS A 28 -3.02 4.42 -2.95
CA HIS A 28 -1.90 3.86 -2.18
C HIS A 28 -1.11 2.82 -2.96
N LEU A 29 -1.79 2.03 -3.80
CA LEU A 29 -1.17 1.02 -4.64
C LEU A 29 -0.46 1.67 -5.82
N ASP A 30 -1.06 2.70 -6.40
CA ASP A 30 -0.47 3.57 -7.43
C ASP A 30 0.84 4.19 -6.92
N GLY A 31 0.80 4.89 -5.79
CA GLY A 31 2.00 5.46 -5.18
C GLY A 31 3.06 4.43 -4.77
N LEU A 32 2.67 3.21 -4.38
CA LEU A 32 3.60 2.12 -4.12
C LEU A 32 4.30 1.64 -5.41
N ALA A 33 3.53 1.49 -6.50
CA ALA A 33 4.06 1.09 -7.79
C ALA A 33 5.00 2.17 -8.35
N ASP A 34 4.60 3.43 -8.32
CA ASP A 34 5.42 4.58 -8.74
C ASP A 34 6.74 4.61 -7.99
N VAL A 35 6.69 4.52 -6.66
CA VAL A 35 7.90 4.53 -5.82
C VAL A 35 8.80 3.35 -6.16
N ALA A 36 8.24 2.15 -6.35
CA ALA A 36 9.01 0.98 -6.74
C ALA A 36 9.67 1.14 -8.11
N ASP A 37 8.96 1.67 -9.10
CA ASP A 37 9.51 1.89 -10.45
C ASP A 37 10.55 3.00 -10.48
N GLY A 38 10.31 4.12 -9.81
CA GLY A 38 11.26 5.23 -9.77
C GLY A 38 12.52 4.91 -8.97
N LEU A 39 12.41 4.22 -7.83
CA LEU A 39 13.60 3.79 -7.06
C LEU A 39 14.31 2.59 -7.72
N GLY A 40 13.54 1.64 -8.25
CA GLY A 40 14.05 0.45 -8.92
C GLY A 40 14.78 0.74 -10.22
N SER A 41 14.50 1.87 -10.88
CA SER A 41 15.18 2.25 -12.11
C SER A 41 16.67 2.61 -11.93
N GLY A 42 17.11 2.88 -10.69
CA GLY A 42 18.50 3.25 -10.39
C GLY A 42 18.96 4.56 -11.06
N LYS A 43 18.01 5.41 -11.44
CA LYS A 43 18.26 6.67 -12.15
C LYS A 43 18.50 7.81 -11.15
N PRO A 44 19.14 8.92 -11.58
CA PRO A 44 19.20 10.15 -10.77
C PRO A 44 17.80 10.64 -10.36
N ALA A 45 17.73 11.40 -9.28
CA ALA A 45 16.47 11.78 -8.63
C ALA A 45 15.46 12.44 -9.60
N GLU A 46 15.91 13.35 -10.46
CA GLU A 46 15.05 14.03 -11.44
C GLU A 46 14.40 13.04 -12.42
N GLU A 47 15.14 12.03 -12.87
CA GLU A 47 14.63 11.04 -13.82
C GLU A 47 13.76 9.99 -13.12
N ALA A 48 14.08 9.59 -11.89
CA ALA A 48 13.22 8.74 -11.06
C ALA A 48 11.86 9.41 -10.79
N LEU A 49 11.85 10.70 -10.42
CA LEU A 49 10.61 11.47 -10.23
C LEU A 49 9.81 11.64 -11.52
N ARG A 50 10.49 11.67 -12.68
CA ARG A 50 9.83 11.66 -13.99
C ARG A 50 9.18 10.32 -14.28
N ILE A 51 9.80 9.20 -13.90
CA ILE A 51 9.22 7.85 -14.02
C ILE A 51 7.97 7.75 -13.15
N MET A 52 8.03 8.17 -11.88
CA MET A 52 6.90 8.23 -10.95
C MET A 52 5.74 9.16 -11.39
N LYS A 53 5.93 9.99 -12.43
CA LYS A 53 4.85 10.84 -12.99
C LYS A 53 4.13 10.19 -14.16
N ARG A 54 4.71 9.15 -14.74
CA ARG A 54 4.09 8.52 -15.90
C ARG A 54 2.91 7.67 -15.45
N SER A 55 1.94 7.51 -16.33
CA SER A 55 0.74 6.73 -16.04
C SER A 55 0.92 5.24 -16.32
N ASP A 56 2.05 4.82 -16.89
CA ASP A 56 2.39 3.42 -17.13
C ASP A 56 3.04 2.80 -15.90
N ILE A 57 2.68 1.55 -15.61
CA ILE A 57 3.33 0.74 -14.57
C ILE A 57 4.55 0.03 -15.16
N GLY A 58 5.67 0.10 -14.45
CA GLY A 58 6.90 -0.60 -14.80
C GLY A 58 7.01 -1.97 -14.13
N PRO A 59 8.05 -2.75 -14.49
CA PRO A 59 8.25 -4.09 -13.95
C PRO A 59 8.44 -4.12 -12.42
N PHE A 60 9.08 -3.11 -11.84
CA PHE A 60 9.32 -3.06 -10.39
C PHE A 60 8.02 -2.77 -9.65
N GLY A 61 7.19 -1.87 -10.18
CA GLY A 61 5.85 -1.60 -9.67
C GLY A 61 4.98 -2.86 -9.69
N VAL A 62 4.96 -3.58 -10.80
CA VAL A 62 4.23 -4.87 -10.90
C VAL A 62 4.71 -5.86 -9.84
N VAL A 63 6.02 -6.08 -9.74
CA VAL A 63 6.59 -7.03 -8.76
C VAL A 63 6.27 -6.60 -7.33
N ALA A 64 6.41 -5.31 -7.01
CA ALA A 64 6.08 -4.78 -5.69
C ALA A 64 4.61 -5.01 -5.34
N LEU A 65 3.68 -4.71 -6.25
CA LEU A 65 2.25 -4.92 -6.03
C LEU A 65 1.91 -6.40 -5.83
N VAL A 66 2.47 -7.29 -6.66
CA VAL A 66 2.25 -8.74 -6.54
C VAL A 66 2.72 -9.22 -5.16
N LEU A 67 3.95 -8.87 -4.75
CA LEU A 67 4.50 -9.31 -3.47
C LEU A 67 3.72 -8.75 -2.28
N VAL A 68 3.39 -7.45 -2.31
CA VAL A 68 2.68 -6.79 -1.20
C VAL A 68 1.25 -7.29 -1.08
N LEU A 69 0.48 -7.36 -2.17
CA LEU A 69 -0.91 -7.83 -2.12
C LEU A 69 -1.00 -9.31 -1.76
N SER A 70 -0.06 -10.14 -2.27
CA SER A 70 0.02 -11.54 -1.89
C SER A 70 0.38 -11.71 -0.42
N GLY A 71 1.37 -10.96 0.07
CA GLY A 71 1.78 -10.99 1.47
C GLY A 71 0.67 -10.53 2.42
N GLN A 72 -0.02 -9.43 2.09
CA GLN A 72 -1.16 -8.94 2.86
C GLN A 72 -2.31 -9.95 2.89
N THR A 73 -2.62 -10.55 1.75
CA THR A 73 -3.67 -11.58 1.65
C THR A 73 -3.30 -12.82 2.45
N ALA A 74 -2.06 -13.32 2.35
CA ALA A 74 -1.58 -14.47 3.10
C ALA A 74 -1.60 -14.21 4.61
N ALA A 75 -1.14 -13.04 5.05
CA ALA A 75 -1.17 -12.63 6.45
C ALA A 75 -2.60 -12.52 6.99
N ALA A 76 -3.50 -11.86 6.24
CA ALA A 76 -4.90 -11.75 6.62
C ALA A 76 -5.59 -13.12 6.68
N HIS A 77 -5.32 -14.01 5.72
CA HIS A 77 -5.86 -15.37 5.71
C HIS A 77 -5.43 -16.15 6.96
N ALA A 78 -4.14 -16.08 7.32
CA ALA A 78 -3.62 -16.72 8.53
C ALA A 78 -4.29 -16.16 9.81
N LEU A 79 -4.51 -14.84 9.88
CA LEU A 79 -5.18 -14.20 11.01
C LEU A 79 -6.67 -14.57 11.11
N PHE A 80 -7.39 -14.63 9.98
CA PHE A 80 -8.78 -15.11 9.96
C PHE A 80 -8.90 -16.59 10.36
N GLY A 81 -7.85 -17.38 10.16
CA GLY A 81 -7.75 -18.76 10.67
C GLY A 81 -7.82 -18.87 12.20
N HIS A 82 -7.48 -17.80 12.94
CA HIS A 82 -7.61 -17.72 14.40
C HIS A 82 -8.99 -17.23 14.85
N GLY A 83 -9.90 -16.96 13.91
CA GLY A 83 -11.26 -16.47 14.15
C GLY A 83 -11.55 -15.14 13.47
N TRP A 84 -12.80 -14.97 13.02
CA TRP A 84 -13.22 -13.79 12.26
C TRP A 84 -13.02 -12.46 12.99
N ALA A 85 -13.34 -12.42 14.29
CA ALA A 85 -13.16 -11.22 15.11
C ALA A 85 -11.68 -10.83 15.25
N VAL A 86 -10.81 -11.81 15.49
CA VAL A 86 -9.36 -11.60 15.60
C VAL A 86 -8.80 -11.08 14.29
N GLY A 87 -9.14 -11.72 13.17
CA GLY A 87 -8.71 -11.29 11.85
C GLY A 87 -9.18 -9.87 11.51
N ALA A 88 -10.44 -9.55 11.78
CA ALA A 88 -10.97 -8.20 11.54
C ALA A 88 -10.24 -7.13 12.37
N VAL A 89 -10.05 -7.37 13.68
CA VAL A 89 -9.31 -6.44 14.55
C VAL A 89 -7.87 -6.26 14.07
N ALA A 90 -7.18 -7.35 13.74
CA ALA A 90 -5.79 -7.29 13.29
C ALA A 90 -5.65 -6.53 11.96
N VAL A 91 -6.55 -6.76 10.99
CA VAL A 91 -6.58 -6.00 9.73
C VAL A 91 -6.86 -4.52 9.99
N CYS A 92 -7.82 -4.19 10.85
CA CYS A 92 -8.11 -2.80 11.22
C CYS A 92 -6.88 -2.12 11.85
N LEU A 93 -6.22 -2.79 12.80
CA LEU A 93 -5.01 -2.29 13.44
C LEU A 93 -3.88 -2.07 12.42
N ALA A 94 -3.67 -3.01 11.49
CA ALA A 94 -2.68 -2.86 10.42
C ALA A 94 -2.95 -1.61 9.56
N HIS A 95 -4.20 -1.36 9.19
CA HIS A 95 -4.57 -0.18 8.41
C HIS A 95 -4.40 1.13 9.20
N VAL A 96 -4.79 1.15 10.47
CA VAL A 96 -4.66 2.34 11.33
C VAL A 96 -3.19 2.66 11.60
N THR A 97 -2.39 1.65 11.97
CA THR A 97 -0.96 1.83 12.22
C THR A 97 -0.21 2.26 10.97
N GLY A 98 -0.59 1.75 9.79
CA GLY A 98 -0.05 2.22 8.50
C GLY A 98 -0.22 3.71 8.26
N ARG A 99 -1.25 4.37 8.84
CA ARG A 99 -1.44 5.83 8.72
C ARG A 99 -0.36 6.63 9.43
N ALA A 100 0.34 6.05 10.41
CA ALA A 100 1.44 6.73 11.09
C ALA A 100 2.61 7.07 10.13
N ALA A 101 2.73 6.39 8.98
CA ALA A 101 3.71 6.73 7.96
C ALA A 101 3.51 8.15 7.40
N LEU A 102 2.27 8.64 7.34
CA LEU A 102 1.98 10.00 6.91
C LEU A 102 2.55 11.02 7.90
N ILE A 103 2.44 10.75 9.21
CA ILE A 103 3.02 11.60 10.25
C ILE A 103 4.52 11.77 10.03
N THR A 104 5.24 10.70 9.68
CA THR A 104 6.66 10.79 9.39
C THR A 104 6.95 11.52 8.08
N ALA A 105 6.14 11.31 7.05
CA ALA A 105 6.35 11.91 5.72
C ALA A 105 5.99 13.41 5.67
N THR A 106 5.08 13.88 6.51
CA THR A 106 4.63 15.29 6.54
C THR A 106 5.24 16.10 7.67
N ARG A 107 6.26 15.54 8.36
CA ARG A 107 6.98 16.23 9.43
C ARG A 107 7.65 17.51 8.94
N ARG A 108 7.63 18.57 9.76
CA ARG A 108 8.44 19.78 9.54
C ARG A 108 9.91 19.39 9.35
N GLY A 109 10.50 19.86 8.25
CA GLY A 109 11.87 19.53 7.85
C GLY A 109 11.97 18.41 6.80
N VAL A 110 10.88 17.68 6.51
CA VAL A 110 10.82 16.77 5.35
C VAL A 110 10.27 17.56 4.15
N PRO A 111 11.09 17.89 3.14
CA PRO A 111 10.62 18.61 1.97
C PRO A 111 9.73 17.73 1.11
N ALA A 112 8.81 18.36 0.37
CA ALA A 112 8.10 17.67 -0.70
C ALA A 112 9.09 17.20 -1.76
N ALA A 113 8.89 15.99 -2.29
CA ALA A 113 9.74 15.45 -3.36
C ALA A 113 9.67 16.29 -4.66
N ARG A 114 8.60 17.07 -4.83
CA ARG A 114 8.40 18.01 -5.94
C ARG A 114 7.69 19.27 -5.43
N PRO A 115 7.81 20.40 -6.13
CA PRO A 115 7.09 21.63 -5.76
C PRO A 115 5.58 21.57 -6.01
N ASP A 116 5.08 20.57 -6.73
CA ASP A 116 3.69 20.44 -7.17
C ASP A 116 3.03 19.10 -6.77
N GLY A 117 1.70 19.09 -6.78
CA GLY A 117 0.87 17.90 -6.56
C GLY A 117 0.51 17.65 -5.09
N LEU A 118 -0.11 16.50 -4.82
CA LEU A 118 -0.73 16.20 -3.52
C LEU A 118 0.26 16.24 -2.35
N GLY A 119 1.48 15.71 -2.54
CA GLY A 119 2.51 15.73 -1.50
C GLY A 119 2.96 17.15 -1.12
N ALA A 120 3.02 18.08 -2.08
CA ALA A 120 3.39 19.46 -1.82
C ALA A 120 2.34 20.20 -0.96
N MET A 121 1.06 19.82 -1.03
CA MET A 121 0.00 20.42 -0.23
C MET A 121 0.06 20.06 1.26
N VAL A 122 0.75 18.96 1.61
CA VAL A 122 0.75 18.41 2.98
C VAL A 122 2.14 18.32 3.61
N ALA A 123 3.21 18.56 2.85
CA ALA A 123 4.57 18.55 3.39
C ALA A 123 4.75 19.61 4.50
N GLY A 124 5.38 19.22 5.61
CA GLY A 124 5.66 20.11 6.75
C GLY A 124 4.44 20.54 7.58
N THR A 125 3.28 19.89 7.40
CA THR A 125 2.04 20.21 8.14
C THR A 125 2.01 19.67 9.57
N VAL A 126 2.81 18.64 9.88
CA VAL A 126 2.90 18.00 11.20
C VAL A 126 4.24 18.31 11.84
#